data_AF-A0A9P9ECQ0-F1
#
_entry.id   AF-A0A9P9ECQ0-F1
#
_cell.length_a   1.000
_cell.length_b   1.000
_cell.length_c   1.000
_cell.angle_alpha   90.00
_cell.angle_beta   90.00
_cell.angle_gamma   90.00
#
_symmetry.space_group_name_H-M   'P 1'
#
loop_
_entity.id
_entity.type
_entity.pdbx_description
1 polymer ?
#
loop_
_entity_poly.entity_id
_entity_poly.type
_entity_poly.pdbx_seq_one_letter_code
_entity_poly.pdbx_strand_id
1 'polypeptide(L)'
;MDSAAQFKVVSQGDYARKIRSSHKRPPHTKSMSGCLMCKTKKVKATLDTPRRELGQPDVNVLLLSAVLLNILALSLPESETSEVSSSWVYSLREDRLGWLAMQAGLRPLILSVSGREENLKNTMDFLNRVFLGAGCGSWKLVKATHDLVGVPDNWVRVFGLDRNLEDENLVNLNDIFRVPVIVLARLRHLEPVRRHVLIHFMFLGKIKAEFRNMLFTRDERALWLLGYWLGLMRRFKGLWWCDKRVERDYQAILTWLRHLRLADRPSAEGQLWGEMMNEIELAPVSDRIQQQHALDKAM
;
A
#
# COMPACT_ATOMS: atom_id res chain seq x y z
N MET A 1 -43.29 -51.66 -26.94
CA MET A 1 -43.47 -52.46 -28.16
C MET A 1 -44.63 -51.90 -28.94
N ASP A 2 -44.54 -51.34 -30.16
CA ASP A 2 -43.49 -50.65 -30.95
C ASP A 2 -44.26 -49.87 -32.05
N SER A 3 -43.72 -48.93 -32.85
CA SER A 3 -42.38 -48.37 -33.04
C SER A 3 -42.49 -46.86 -33.35
N ALA A 4 -41.39 -46.12 -33.32
CA ALA A 4 -41.39 -44.70 -33.69
C ALA A 4 -41.42 -44.50 -35.21
N ALA A 5 -42.20 -43.52 -35.69
CA ALA A 5 -42.24 -43.14 -37.10
C ALA A 5 -40.91 -42.49 -37.53
N GLN A 6 -40.14 -43.17 -38.38
CA GLN A 6 -38.96 -42.61 -39.04
C GLN A 6 -39.36 -41.85 -40.30
N PHE A 7 -38.90 -40.60 -40.46
CA PHE A 7 -38.89 -39.90 -41.74
C PHE A 7 -37.55 -39.20 -42.00
N LYS A 8 -36.91 -39.60 -43.10
CA LYS A 8 -35.63 -39.14 -43.69
C LYS A 8 -35.52 -39.84 -45.06
N VAL A 9 -35.09 -39.23 -46.17
CA VAL A 9 -34.90 -37.80 -46.52
C VAL A 9 -35.71 -37.55 -47.83
N VAL A 10 -35.42 -36.75 -48.87
CA VAL A 10 -34.33 -35.85 -49.35
C VAL A 10 -35.05 -34.66 -50.07
N SER A 11 -34.47 -33.70 -50.83
CA SER A 11 -33.14 -33.57 -51.44
C SER A 11 -32.64 -32.11 -51.58
N GLN A 12 -31.63 -31.97 -52.43
CA GLN A 12 -30.85 -30.82 -52.86
C GLN A 12 -31.64 -29.65 -53.51
N GLY A 13 -31.21 -28.44 -53.16
CA GLY A 13 -31.52 -27.18 -53.84
C GLY A 13 -30.44 -26.13 -53.49
N ASP A 14 -30.70 -25.33 -52.47
CA ASP A 14 -29.95 -24.10 -52.16
C ASP A 14 -28.65 -24.30 -51.35
N TYR A 15 -27.62 -24.87 -51.99
CA TYR A 15 -26.32 -25.16 -51.36
C TYR A 15 -25.38 -23.93 -51.23
N ALA A 16 -25.92 -22.75 -50.89
CA ALA A 16 -25.26 -21.44 -51.04
C ALA A 16 -24.83 -20.71 -49.73
N ARG A 17 -24.47 -21.48 -48.69
CA ARG A 17 -23.35 -21.17 -47.75
C ARG A 17 -23.17 -19.72 -47.27
N LYS A 18 -23.85 -19.31 -46.18
CA LYS A 18 -23.21 -18.53 -45.08
C LYS A 18 -23.90 -18.56 -43.70
N ILE A 19 -24.53 -19.69 -43.35
CA ILE A 19 -24.83 -19.98 -41.94
C ILE A 19 -23.50 -19.95 -41.17
N ARG A 20 -23.38 -19.07 -40.17
CA ARG A 20 -22.17 -18.96 -39.34
C ARG A 20 -21.92 -20.31 -38.68
N SER A 21 -20.71 -20.85 -38.84
CA SER A 21 -20.28 -22.07 -38.17
C SER A 21 -20.54 -21.97 -36.67
N SER A 22 -21.43 -22.80 -36.15
CA SER A 22 -21.63 -22.95 -34.71
C SER A 22 -20.41 -23.66 -34.12
N HIS A 23 -19.33 -22.89 -33.91
CA HIS A 23 -18.11 -23.36 -33.26
C HIS A 23 -18.51 -23.97 -31.91
N LYS A 24 -18.48 -25.30 -31.83
CA LYS A 24 -18.70 -26.05 -30.60
C LYS A 24 -17.71 -25.50 -29.58
N ARG A 25 -18.20 -24.76 -28.59
CA ARG A 25 -17.36 -24.24 -27.51
C ARG A 25 -16.65 -25.45 -26.89
N PRO A 26 -15.31 -25.41 -26.68
CA PRO A 26 -14.62 -26.53 -26.06
C PRO A 26 -15.31 -26.95 -24.76
N PRO A 27 -15.43 -28.27 -24.48
CA PRO A 27 -15.94 -28.74 -23.21
C PRO A 27 -15.03 -28.21 -22.11
N HIS A 28 -15.54 -27.30 -21.30
CA HIS A 28 -14.80 -26.67 -20.21
C HIS A 28 -15.31 -27.25 -18.89
N THR A 29 -14.40 -27.80 -18.11
CA THR A 29 -14.70 -28.28 -16.76
C THR A 29 -15.13 -27.08 -15.91
N LYS A 30 -16.43 -27.00 -15.62
CA LYS A 30 -16.96 -25.97 -14.71
C LYS A 30 -16.52 -26.33 -13.28
N SER A 31 -15.54 -25.60 -12.75
CA SER A 31 -15.43 -25.51 -11.29
C SER A 31 -16.71 -24.86 -10.74
N MET A 32 -17.06 -25.11 -9.47
CA MET A 32 -18.23 -24.44 -8.86
C MET A 32 -18.12 -22.90 -8.83
N SER A 33 -16.92 -22.36 -9.04
CA SER A 33 -16.66 -20.92 -9.17
C SER A 33 -16.64 -20.40 -10.62
N GLY A 34 -17.06 -21.21 -11.60
CA GLY A 34 -17.04 -20.89 -13.02
C GLY A 34 -15.72 -21.17 -13.74
N CYS A 35 -15.69 -20.92 -15.05
CA CYS A 35 -14.52 -21.17 -15.92
C CYS A 35 -13.53 -20.00 -15.92
N LEU A 36 -12.23 -20.24 -16.19
CA LEU A 36 -11.22 -19.18 -16.23
C LEU A 36 -11.59 -18.06 -17.23
N MET A 37 -11.90 -18.43 -18.47
CA MET A 37 -12.33 -17.48 -19.51
C MET A 37 -13.61 -16.71 -19.14
N CYS A 38 -14.46 -17.28 -18.28
CA CYS A 38 -15.66 -16.65 -17.76
C CYS A 38 -15.28 -15.55 -16.74
N LYS A 39 -14.33 -15.84 -15.84
CA LYS A 39 -13.76 -14.89 -14.88
C LYS A 39 -12.99 -13.77 -15.57
N THR A 40 -12.11 -14.09 -16.53
CA THR A 40 -11.36 -13.10 -17.32
C THR A 40 -12.30 -12.14 -18.06
N LYS A 41 -13.39 -12.65 -18.66
CA LYS A 41 -14.41 -11.80 -19.29
C LYS A 41 -15.16 -10.92 -18.29
N LYS A 42 -15.49 -11.43 -17.08
CA LYS A 42 -16.08 -10.59 -16.04
C LYS A 42 -15.12 -9.47 -15.62
N VAL A 43 -13.87 -9.79 -15.29
CA VAL A 43 -12.86 -8.79 -14.88
C VAL A 43 -12.65 -7.74 -15.96
N LYS A 44 -12.58 -8.15 -17.25
CA LYS A 44 -12.52 -7.17 -18.34
C LYS A 44 -13.77 -6.27 -18.40
N ALA A 45 -14.98 -6.83 -18.31
CA ALA A 45 -16.20 -6.02 -18.28
C ALA A 45 -16.24 -5.05 -17.07
N THR A 46 -15.76 -5.46 -15.90
CA THR A 46 -15.60 -4.60 -14.72
C THR A 46 -14.59 -3.45 -14.94
N LEU A 47 -13.60 -3.61 -15.82
CA LEU A 47 -12.64 -2.56 -16.19
C LEU A 47 -13.13 -1.65 -17.33
N ASP A 48 -13.92 -2.20 -18.26
CA ASP A 48 -14.50 -1.46 -19.38
C ASP A 48 -15.75 -0.63 -18.95
N THR A 49 -16.44 -1.01 -17.87
CA THR A 49 -17.61 -0.29 -17.32
C THR A 49 -17.21 1.06 -16.71
N PRO A 50 -17.94 2.18 -16.98
CA PRO A 50 -17.70 3.47 -16.35
C PRO A 50 -17.76 3.42 -14.81
N ARG A 51 -16.82 4.09 -14.12
CA ARG A 51 -16.69 4.02 -12.64
C ARG A 51 -17.94 4.43 -11.86
N ARG A 52 -18.83 5.22 -12.48
CA ARG A 52 -20.11 5.67 -11.90
C ARG A 52 -21.22 4.60 -11.95
N GLU A 53 -21.05 3.58 -12.79
CA GLU A 53 -22.01 2.49 -13.05
C GLU A 53 -21.62 1.18 -12.35
N LEU A 54 -20.42 1.13 -11.74
CA LEU A 54 -19.94 -0.05 -11.01
C LEU A 54 -20.79 -0.32 -9.76
N GLY A 55 -21.32 -1.54 -9.68
CA GLY A 55 -21.95 -2.04 -8.46
C GLY A 55 -20.95 -2.24 -7.32
N GLN A 56 -21.43 -2.21 -6.07
CA GLN A 56 -20.61 -2.43 -4.87
C GLN A 56 -19.70 -3.69 -4.93
N PRO A 57 -20.12 -4.84 -5.48
CA PRO A 57 -19.25 -6.01 -5.60
C PRO A 57 -18.07 -5.79 -6.57
N ASP A 58 -18.29 -5.02 -7.63
CA ASP A 58 -17.27 -4.73 -8.66
C ASP A 58 -16.28 -3.67 -8.16
N VAL A 59 -16.75 -2.66 -7.41
CA VAL A 59 -15.87 -1.72 -6.66
C VAL A 59 -15.02 -2.47 -5.63
N ASN A 60 -15.60 -3.42 -4.90
CA ASN A 60 -14.88 -4.25 -3.92
C ASN A 60 -13.79 -5.11 -4.58
N VAL A 61 -14.08 -5.73 -5.72
CA VAL A 61 -13.07 -6.49 -6.50
C VAL A 61 -11.97 -5.56 -7.03
N LEU A 62 -12.33 -4.42 -7.61
CA LEU A 62 -11.38 -3.46 -8.18
C LEU A 62 -10.40 -2.93 -7.13
N LEU A 63 -10.90 -2.51 -5.95
CA LEU A 63 -10.04 -2.04 -4.87
C LEU A 63 -9.25 -3.17 -4.19
N LEU A 64 -9.79 -4.38 -4.07
CA LEU A 64 -9.03 -5.53 -3.58
C LEU A 64 -7.86 -5.87 -4.51
N SER A 65 -8.10 -5.93 -5.83
CA SER A 65 -7.04 -6.13 -6.83
C SER A 65 -5.99 -5.01 -6.78
N ALA A 66 -6.40 -3.75 -6.61
CA ALA A 66 -5.47 -2.63 -6.48
C ALA A 66 -4.62 -2.71 -5.20
N VAL A 67 -5.18 -3.12 -4.06
CA VAL A 67 -4.40 -3.33 -2.82
C VAL A 67 -3.44 -4.50 -2.97
N LEU A 68 -3.85 -5.62 -3.58
CA LEU A 68 -2.98 -6.77 -3.83
C LEU A 68 -1.82 -6.42 -4.79
N LEU A 69 -2.07 -5.65 -5.84
CA LEU A 69 -1.00 -5.14 -6.72
C LEU A 69 -0.02 -4.23 -5.97
N ASN A 70 -0.48 -3.44 -5.01
CA ASN A 70 0.37 -2.58 -4.19
C ASN A 70 1.18 -3.34 -3.13
N ILE A 71 0.64 -4.43 -2.58
CA ILE A 71 1.38 -5.38 -1.74
C ILE A 71 2.50 -6.05 -2.57
N LEU A 72 2.18 -6.51 -3.78
CA LEU A 72 3.16 -7.08 -4.71
C LEU A 72 4.22 -6.06 -5.17
N ALA A 73 3.86 -4.77 -5.32
CA ALA A 73 4.83 -3.73 -5.67
C ALA A 73 5.90 -3.51 -4.58
N LEU A 74 5.59 -3.75 -3.31
CA LEU A 74 6.60 -3.71 -2.23
C LEU A 74 7.55 -4.93 -2.25
N SER A 75 7.30 -5.95 -3.08
CA SER A 75 8.22 -7.08 -3.18
C SER A 75 9.55 -6.71 -3.83
N LEU A 76 10.59 -7.47 -3.49
CA LEU A 76 11.86 -7.44 -4.21
C LEU A 76 11.82 -8.54 -5.29
N PRO A 77 11.85 -8.20 -6.59
CA PRO A 77 11.98 -9.19 -7.66
C PRO A 77 13.26 -10.01 -7.48
N GLU A 78 13.24 -11.27 -7.89
CA GLU A 78 14.42 -12.15 -7.82
C GLU A 78 15.57 -11.68 -8.74
N SER A 79 15.29 -10.77 -9.67
CA SER A 79 16.27 -10.07 -10.50
C SER A 79 16.89 -8.80 -9.87
N GLU A 80 16.37 -8.31 -8.73
CA GLU A 80 17.04 -7.27 -7.94
C GLU A 80 17.92 -7.92 -6.85
N THR A 81 19.17 -7.47 -6.71
CA THR A 81 20.01 -7.93 -5.59
C THR A 81 19.48 -7.39 -4.27
N SER A 82 19.68 -8.14 -3.18
CA SER A 82 19.34 -7.70 -1.82
C SER A 82 20.46 -6.85 -1.18
N GLU A 83 21.46 -6.44 -1.95
CA GLU A 83 22.61 -5.65 -1.50
C GLU A 83 22.23 -4.20 -1.26
N VAL A 84 22.69 -3.59 -0.17
CA VAL A 84 22.35 -2.20 0.21
C VAL A 84 22.66 -1.20 -0.91
N SER A 85 23.75 -1.43 -1.66
CA SER A 85 24.21 -0.64 -2.80
C SER A 85 23.24 -0.60 -4.00
N SER A 86 22.42 -1.63 -4.21
CA SER A 86 21.45 -1.67 -5.32
C SER A 86 20.12 -0.97 -5.03
N SER A 87 19.96 -0.45 -3.80
CA SER A 87 18.78 0.30 -3.41
C SER A 87 18.58 1.56 -4.25
N TRP A 88 17.31 1.95 -4.41
CA TRP A 88 16.89 3.16 -5.12
C TRP A 88 17.54 4.45 -4.57
N VAL A 89 17.98 4.45 -3.31
CA VAL A 89 18.68 5.56 -2.66
C VAL A 89 19.97 5.90 -3.41
N TYR A 90 20.77 4.91 -3.79
CA TYR A 90 22.04 5.12 -4.50
C TYR A 90 21.85 5.27 -6.02
N SER A 91 20.79 4.66 -6.57
CA SER A 91 20.44 4.79 -8.00
C SER A 91 20.23 6.24 -8.43
N LEU A 92 20.60 6.54 -9.69
CA LEU A 92 20.32 7.80 -10.38
C LEU A 92 19.19 7.67 -11.42
N ARG A 93 18.66 6.47 -11.66
CA ARG A 93 17.61 6.22 -12.68
C ARG A 93 16.32 7.00 -12.38
N GLU A 94 15.62 7.41 -13.42
CA GLU A 94 14.32 8.11 -13.28
C GLU A 94 13.21 7.19 -12.74
N ASP A 95 13.30 5.88 -12.99
CA ASP A 95 12.31 4.88 -12.57
C ASP A 95 12.57 4.29 -11.16
N ARG A 96 13.62 4.72 -10.45
CA ARG A 96 14.08 4.09 -9.20
C ARG A 96 13.05 4.04 -8.07
N LEU A 97 12.06 4.93 -8.08
CA LEU A 97 10.91 4.92 -7.14
C LEU A 97 9.61 4.36 -7.76
N GLY A 98 9.69 3.59 -8.85
CA GLY A 98 8.53 3.02 -9.55
C GLY A 98 7.62 2.17 -8.66
N TRP A 99 8.19 1.41 -7.71
CA TRP A 99 7.43 0.64 -6.73
C TRP A 99 6.55 1.52 -5.83
N LEU A 100 7.03 2.72 -5.49
CA LEU A 100 6.33 3.72 -4.68
C LEU A 100 5.36 4.56 -5.54
N ALA A 101 5.69 4.78 -6.82
CA ALA A 101 4.78 5.43 -7.77
C ALA A 101 3.49 4.62 -7.98
N MET A 102 3.54 3.29 -7.90
CA MET A 102 2.35 2.43 -7.90
C MET A 102 1.43 2.72 -6.70
N GLN A 103 2.00 2.92 -5.51
CA GLN A 103 1.25 3.22 -4.27
C GLN A 103 0.45 4.53 -4.40
N ALA A 104 1.05 5.55 -5.02
CA ALA A 104 0.40 6.83 -5.27
C ALA A 104 -0.85 6.71 -6.16
N GLY A 105 -0.97 5.65 -6.98
CA GLY A 105 -2.16 5.37 -7.78
C GLY A 105 -3.38 4.89 -6.99
N LEU A 106 -3.20 4.35 -5.78
CA LEU A 106 -4.29 3.80 -4.97
C LEU A 106 -5.25 4.89 -4.46
N ARG A 107 -4.72 6.05 -4.04
CA ARG A 107 -5.54 7.16 -3.51
C ARG A 107 -6.48 7.78 -4.57
N PRO A 108 -6.03 8.14 -5.79
CA PRO A 108 -6.93 8.58 -6.86
C PRO A 108 -7.94 7.52 -7.28
N LEU A 109 -7.57 6.23 -7.27
CA LEU A 109 -8.50 5.14 -7.56
C LEU A 109 -9.63 5.10 -6.52
N ILE A 110 -9.29 5.07 -5.22
CA ILE A 110 -10.25 5.14 -4.11
C ILE A 110 -11.17 6.35 -4.29
N LEU A 111 -10.64 7.56 -4.44
CA LEU A 111 -11.46 8.77 -4.61
C LEU A 111 -12.41 8.66 -5.80
N SER A 112 -11.96 8.11 -6.93
CA SER A 112 -12.78 7.97 -8.15
C SER A 112 -13.92 6.94 -8.06
N VAL A 113 -13.90 6.03 -7.08
CA VAL A 113 -15.03 5.13 -6.77
C VAL A 113 -15.79 5.55 -5.52
N SER A 114 -15.29 6.55 -4.77
CA SER A 114 -15.89 7.09 -3.54
C SER A 114 -16.99 8.14 -3.82
N GLY A 115 -17.65 8.09 -4.98
CA GLY A 115 -18.72 9.02 -5.37
C GLY A 115 -19.99 8.95 -4.50
N ARG A 116 -20.00 8.06 -3.50
CA ARG A 116 -20.93 8.00 -2.35
C ARG A 116 -20.11 7.58 -1.13
N GLU A 117 -20.19 8.29 -0.02
CA GLU A 117 -19.43 7.94 1.21
C GLU A 117 -19.77 6.53 1.72
N GLU A 118 -21.04 6.13 1.59
CA GLU A 118 -21.53 4.80 1.93
C GLU A 118 -20.79 3.69 1.15
N ASN A 119 -20.56 3.88 -0.16
CA ASN A 119 -19.84 2.91 -0.97
C ASN A 119 -18.39 2.73 -0.48
N LEU A 120 -17.72 3.83 -0.13
CA LEU A 120 -16.36 3.81 0.41
C LEU A 120 -16.33 3.09 1.77
N LYS A 121 -17.25 3.42 2.69
CA LYS A 121 -17.39 2.73 3.97
C LYS A 121 -17.59 1.22 3.76
N ASN A 122 -18.52 0.83 2.89
CA ASN A 122 -18.83 -0.57 2.60
C ASN A 122 -17.65 -1.33 1.97
N THR A 123 -16.88 -0.70 1.07
CA THR A 123 -15.64 -1.33 0.57
C THR A 123 -14.57 -1.42 1.64
N MET A 124 -14.39 -0.39 2.47
CA MET A 124 -13.36 -0.40 3.51
C MET A 124 -13.69 -1.40 4.63
N ASP A 125 -14.97 -1.58 4.98
CA ASP A 125 -15.42 -2.66 5.88
C ASP A 125 -15.24 -4.05 5.26
N PHE A 126 -15.43 -4.19 3.93
CA PHE A 126 -15.09 -5.43 3.21
C PHE A 126 -13.57 -5.71 3.23
N LEU A 127 -12.73 -4.73 2.89
CA LEU A 127 -11.27 -4.87 2.90
C LEU A 127 -10.75 -5.13 4.33
N ASN A 128 -11.29 -4.45 5.34
CA ASN A 128 -10.98 -4.71 6.75
C ASN A 128 -11.30 -6.17 7.13
N ARG A 129 -12.44 -6.72 6.71
CA ARG A 129 -12.78 -8.15 6.95
C ARG A 129 -11.82 -9.10 6.24
N VAL A 130 -11.43 -8.81 5.00
CA VAL A 130 -10.49 -9.63 4.21
C VAL A 130 -9.06 -9.62 4.79
N PHE A 131 -8.62 -8.48 5.32
CA PHE A 131 -7.20 -8.24 5.66
C PHE A 131 -6.87 -8.17 7.16
N LEU A 132 -7.83 -7.73 8.00
CA LEU A 132 -7.63 -7.47 9.43
C LEU A 132 -8.53 -8.37 10.32
N GLY A 133 -9.58 -8.96 9.73
CA GLY A 133 -10.62 -9.72 10.42
C GLY A 133 -11.82 -8.88 10.86
N ALA A 134 -12.87 -9.55 11.33
CA ALA A 134 -14.04 -8.87 11.88
C ALA A 134 -13.72 -8.14 13.19
N GLY A 135 -14.33 -6.97 13.41
CA GLY A 135 -14.17 -6.17 14.64
C GLY A 135 -12.98 -5.20 14.67
N CYS A 136 -12.11 -5.16 13.65
CA CYS A 136 -10.99 -4.22 13.63
C CYS A 136 -11.44 -2.78 13.30
N GLY A 137 -11.37 -1.87 14.29
CA GLY A 137 -11.77 -0.46 14.18
C GLY A 137 -10.86 0.46 13.31
N SER A 138 -10.16 -0.12 12.33
CA SER A 138 -9.12 0.52 11.50
C SER A 138 -9.53 1.86 10.87
N TRP A 139 -10.82 2.02 10.55
CA TRP A 139 -11.39 3.24 9.95
C TRP A 139 -11.08 4.54 10.73
N LYS A 140 -10.92 4.47 12.06
CA LYS A 140 -10.51 5.63 12.89
C LYS A 140 -9.12 6.18 12.52
N LEU A 141 -8.20 5.34 12.05
CA LEU A 141 -6.86 5.76 11.61
C LEU A 141 -6.85 6.19 10.13
N VAL A 142 -7.78 5.67 9.31
CA VAL A 142 -8.04 6.23 7.96
C VAL A 142 -8.48 7.70 8.07
N LYS A 143 -9.39 8.01 9.00
CA LYS A 143 -9.84 9.37 9.35
C LYS A 143 -8.87 10.14 10.27
N ALA A 144 -7.57 9.87 10.23
CA ALA A 144 -6.58 10.77 10.83
C ALA A 144 -6.52 12.10 10.04
N THR A 145 -7.14 13.14 10.60
CA THR A 145 -7.36 14.46 9.99
C THR A 145 -6.77 15.56 10.87
N HIS A 146 -5.56 16.01 10.50
CA HIS A 146 -4.91 17.26 10.94
C HIS A 146 -4.53 17.43 12.43
N ASP A 147 -5.06 16.64 13.35
CA ASP A 147 -4.68 16.67 14.77
C ASP A 147 -3.28 16.07 15.05
N LEU A 148 -2.41 16.83 15.73
CA LEU A 148 -1.04 16.48 16.14
C LEU A 148 -0.93 15.88 17.55
N VAL A 149 -2.03 15.54 18.23
CA VAL A 149 -2.00 14.80 19.50
C VAL A 149 -1.28 13.44 19.31
N GLY A 150 -0.33 13.17 20.20
CA GLY A 150 0.53 11.97 20.17
C GLY A 150 1.74 12.05 19.22
N VAL A 151 1.88 13.13 18.44
CA VAL A 151 3.08 13.42 17.64
C VAL A 151 4.16 14.04 18.55
N PRO A 152 5.39 13.49 18.59
CA PRO A 152 6.51 14.06 19.35
C PRO A 152 6.87 15.49 18.94
N ASP A 153 7.32 16.31 19.90
CA ASP A 153 7.72 17.69 19.63
C ASP A 153 8.99 17.82 18.79
N ASN A 154 9.91 16.85 18.87
CA ASN A 154 11.06 16.78 17.98
C ASN A 154 10.63 16.53 16.52
N TRP A 155 9.70 15.60 16.27
CA TRP A 155 9.11 15.40 14.94
C TRP A 155 8.39 16.68 14.46
N VAL A 156 7.56 17.31 15.31
CA VAL A 156 6.86 18.57 14.97
C VAL A 156 7.85 19.65 14.53
N ARG A 157 8.98 19.80 15.24
CA ARG A 157 10.06 20.74 14.90
C ARG A 157 10.78 20.39 13.58
N VAL A 158 11.18 19.13 13.39
CA VAL A 158 11.93 18.67 12.18
C VAL A 158 11.09 18.77 10.90
N PHE A 159 9.80 18.44 11.00
CA PHE A 159 8.88 18.50 9.86
C PHE A 159 8.24 19.88 9.67
N GLY A 160 8.54 20.86 10.52
CA GLY A 160 8.03 22.24 10.43
C GLY A 160 6.51 22.32 10.59
N LEU A 161 5.93 21.50 11.47
CA LEU A 161 4.49 21.36 11.63
C LEU A 161 3.95 22.35 12.67
N ASP A 162 2.87 23.05 12.33
CA ASP A 162 2.21 23.95 13.28
C ASP A 162 1.09 23.22 14.05
N ARG A 163 1.07 23.38 15.38
CA ARG A 163 0.01 22.88 16.28
C ARG A 163 -1.23 23.79 16.28
N ASN A 164 -1.10 25.06 15.91
CA ASN A 164 -2.10 26.12 16.06
C ASN A 164 -2.80 26.50 14.73
N LEU A 165 -2.92 25.56 13.79
CA LEU A 165 -3.66 25.78 12.55
C LEU A 165 -5.18 25.81 12.83
N GLU A 166 -5.69 27.02 13.04
CA GLU A 166 -7.12 27.30 13.17
C GLU A 166 -7.80 27.26 11.78
N ASP A 167 -8.76 26.35 11.67
CA ASP A 167 -9.75 26.17 10.58
C ASP A 167 -9.31 25.87 9.14
N GLU A 168 -10.30 25.41 8.37
CA GLU A 168 -10.15 24.58 7.16
C GLU A 168 -9.58 25.30 5.92
N ASN A 169 -9.30 26.60 6.00
CA ASN A 169 -8.92 27.43 4.86
C ASN A 169 -7.44 27.29 4.43
N LEU A 170 -6.60 26.65 5.25
CA LEU A 170 -5.20 26.37 4.94
C LEU A 170 -4.96 24.89 4.55
N VAL A 171 -5.69 24.41 3.53
CA VAL A 171 -5.28 23.24 2.72
C VAL A 171 -4.10 23.64 1.80
N ASN A 172 -3.04 24.15 2.42
CA ASN A 172 -1.86 24.65 1.76
C ASN A 172 -1.08 23.47 1.14
N LEU A 173 -0.68 23.57 -0.13
CA LEU A 173 0.03 22.51 -0.83
C LEU A 173 1.33 22.12 -0.11
N ASN A 174 1.92 23.08 0.60
CA ASN A 174 3.14 22.96 1.41
C ASN A 174 3.07 21.91 2.51
N ASP A 175 1.88 21.51 3.00
CA ASP A 175 1.80 20.48 4.02
C ASP A 175 1.92 19.07 3.42
N ILE A 176 3.16 18.71 3.11
CA ILE A 176 3.55 17.42 2.57
C ILE A 176 3.68 16.37 3.69
N PHE A 177 3.96 16.80 4.93
CA PHE A 177 4.42 15.92 6.01
C PHE A 177 3.38 15.61 7.09
N ARG A 178 2.46 16.52 7.46
CA ARG A 178 1.57 16.37 8.64
C ARG A 178 0.82 15.05 8.67
N VAL A 179 0.15 14.69 7.57
CA VAL A 179 -0.68 13.47 7.55
C VAL A 179 0.16 12.19 7.56
N PRO A 180 1.24 12.06 6.77
CA PRO A 180 2.24 10.98 6.95
C PRO A 180 2.82 10.89 8.38
N VAL A 181 3.17 12.03 8.99
CA VAL A 181 3.72 12.13 10.36
C VAL A 181 2.71 11.67 11.42
N ILE A 182 1.47 12.16 11.38
CA ILE A 182 0.38 11.75 12.30
C ILE A 182 0.14 10.24 12.20
N VAL A 183 0.19 9.68 10.98
CA VAL A 183 0.03 8.23 10.79
C VAL A 183 1.19 7.48 11.44
N LEU A 184 2.45 7.83 11.22
CA LEU A 184 3.58 7.13 11.83
C LEU A 184 3.66 7.29 13.35
N ALA A 185 3.34 8.48 13.87
CA ALA A 185 3.28 8.72 15.32
C ALA A 185 2.23 7.87 16.04
N ARG A 186 1.22 7.36 15.31
CA ARG A 186 0.22 6.39 15.77
C ARG A 186 0.64 4.93 15.47
N LEU A 187 1.26 4.65 14.33
CA LEU A 187 1.74 3.30 13.96
C LEU A 187 2.86 2.80 14.88
N ARG A 188 3.77 3.68 15.34
CA ARG A 188 4.90 3.30 16.22
C ARG A 188 4.50 2.60 17.52
N HIS A 189 3.29 2.87 18.02
CA HIS A 189 2.73 2.29 19.25
C HIS A 189 1.87 1.04 19.00
N LEU A 190 1.74 0.57 17.75
CA LEU A 190 0.98 -0.64 17.44
C LEU A 190 1.84 -1.90 17.62
N GLU A 191 1.32 -2.84 18.40
CA GLU A 191 1.91 -4.19 18.54
C GLU A 191 2.08 -4.85 17.15
N PRO A 192 3.26 -5.41 16.82
CA PRO A 192 3.58 -5.92 15.47
C PRO A 192 2.99 -7.33 15.18
N VAL A 193 1.71 -7.53 15.48
CA VAL A 193 0.96 -8.74 15.12
C VAL A 193 0.52 -8.72 13.65
N ARG A 194 0.47 -9.88 12.98
CA ARG A 194 0.20 -9.98 11.53
C ARG A 194 -1.05 -9.21 11.06
N ARG A 195 -2.12 -9.14 11.86
CA ARG A 195 -3.34 -8.37 11.58
C ARG A 195 -3.13 -6.85 11.47
N HIS A 196 -2.02 -6.29 11.97
CA HIS A 196 -1.70 -4.86 11.90
C HIS A 196 -0.76 -4.49 10.73
N VAL A 197 -0.25 -5.47 9.96
CA VAL A 197 0.63 -5.22 8.81
C VAL A 197 -0.02 -4.29 7.80
N LEU A 198 -1.29 -4.54 7.46
CA LEU A 198 -2.00 -3.77 6.45
C LEU A 198 -2.60 -2.46 7.00
N ILE A 199 -2.53 -2.26 8.33
CA ILE A 199 -2.72 -0.95 8.96
C ILE A 199 -1.50 -0.06 8.67
N HIS A 200 -0.28 -0.62 8.65
CA HIS A 200 0.93 0.13 8.31
C HIS A 200 0.97 0.58 6.83
N PHE A 201 0.29 -0.14 5.93
CA PHE A 201 0.14 0.26 4.52
C PHE A 201 -0.65 1.55 4.32
N MET A 202 -1.41 2.02 5.32
CA MET A 202 -2.09 3.31 5.21
C MET A 202 -1.13 4.48 5.08
N PHE A 203 0.11 4.39 5.59
CA PHE A 203 1.16 5.39 5.37
C PHE A 203 1.38 5.64 3.87
N LEU A 204 1.54 4.58 3.07
CA LEU A 204 1.72 4.66 1.62
C LEU A 204 0.50 5.32 0.94
N GLY A 205 -0.72 5.07 1.43
CA GLY A 205 -1.96 5.72 0.97
C GLY A 205 -2.12 7.20 1.37
N LYS A 206 -1.22 7.75 2.20
CA LYS A 206 -1.14 9.19 2.53
C LYS A 206 0.01 9.92 1.81
N ILE A 207 0.96 9.19 1.21
CA ILE A 207 2.06 9.78 0.43
C ILE A 207 1.48 10.49 -0.80
N LYS A 208 1.84 11.77 -0.97
CA LYS A 208 1.53 12.57 -2.17
C LYS A 208 2.65 12.47 -3.21
N ALA A 209 2.43 13.00 -4.41
CA ALA A 209 3.44 13.02 -5.48
C ALA A 209 4.66 13.88 -5.11
N GLU A 210 4.45 14.94 -4.35
CA GLU A 210 5.48 15.90 -3.92
C GLU A 210 6.47 15.23 -2.95
N PHE A 211 5.97 14.44 -1.99
CA PHE A 211 6.81 13.63 -1.09
C PHE A 211 7.70 12.64 -1.86
N ARG A 212 7.18 12.03 -2.94
CA ARG A 212 7.99 11.17 -3.82
C ARG A 212 9.08 11.97 -4.54
N ASN A 213 8.82 13.21 -4.95
CA ASN A 213 9.83 14.09 -5.54
C ASN A 213 10.91 14.49 -4.51
N MET A 214 10.53 14.67 -3.24
CA MET A 214 11.46 14.88 -2.13
C MET A 214 12.35 13.64 -1.87
N LEU A 215 11.82 12.43 -2.02
CA LEU A 215 12.64 11.20 -2.01
C LEU A 215 13.59 11.12 -3.23
N PHE A 216 13.14 11.49 -4.44
CA PHE A 216 14.01 11.55 -5.62
C PHE A 216 15.20 12.51 -5.43
N THR A 217 14.97 13.65 -4.79
CA THR A 217 16.00 14.65 -4.43
C THR A 217 16.77 14.33 -3.15
N ARG A 218 16.40 13.25 -2.44
CA ARG A 218 17.02 12.78 -1.18
C ARG A 218 16.92 13.78 -0.02
N ASP A 219 15.80 14.51 0.07
CA ASP A 219 15.48 15.34 1.25
C ASP A 219 15.54 14.49 2.53
N GLU A 220 16.27 15.00 3.53
CA GLU A 220 16.58 14.32 4.79
C GLU A 220 15.33 13.90 5.56
N ARG A 221 14.30 14.74 5.55
CA ARG A 221 13.05 14.53 6.29
C ARG A 221 12.18 13.50 5.56
N ALA A 222 12.10 13.57 4.24
CA ALA A 222 11.41 12.57 3.42
C ALA A 222 12.08 11.19 3.53
N LEU A 223 13.42 11.15 3.45
CA LEU A 223 14.22 9.94 3.68
C LEU A 223 13.97 9.36 5.08
N TRP A 224 14.12 10.18 6.12
CA TRP A 224 13.90 9.75 7.50
C TRP A 224 12.50 9.19 7.70
N LEU A 225 11.46 9.86 7.19
CA LEU A 225 10.07 9.44 7.39
C LEU A 225 9.75 8.10 6.68
N LEU A 226 10.28 7.88 5.47
CA LEU A 226 10.17 6.59 4.80
C LEU A 226 11.02 5.51 5.49
N GLY A 227 12.23 5.84 5.93
CA GLY A 227 13.12 4.94 6.65
C GLY A 227 12.53 4.48 7.98
N TYR A 228 11.92 5.39 8.74
CA TYR A 228 11.21 5.08 9.99
C TYR A 228 10.03 4.12 9.73
N TRP A 229 9.25 4.32 8.66
CA TRP A 229 8.21 3.38 8.26
C TRP A 229 8.77 1.99 7.91
N LEU A 230 9.88 1.92 7.16
CA LEU A 230 10.55 0.65 6.86
C LEU A 230 11.08 -0.02 8.14
N GLY A 231 11.60 0.76 9.08
CA GLY A 231 11.99 0.30 10.42
C GLY A 231 10.82 -0.34 11.18
N LEU A 232 9.67 0.34 11.26
CA LEU A 232 8.45 -0.26 11.84
C LEU A 232 8.03 -1.54 11.10
N MET A 233 8.16 -1.58 9.77
CA MET A 233 7.86 -2.79 8.98
C MET A 233 8.79 -3.97 9.32
N ARG A 234 10.04 -3.74 9.72
CA ARG A 234 10.97 -4.80 10.19
C ARG A 234 10.58 -5.44 11.51
N ARG A 235 9.64 -4.86 12.27
CA ARG A 235 9.05 -5.49 13.46
C ARG A 235 8.26 -6.76 13.11
N PHE A 236 7.68 -6.85 11.90
CA PHE A 236 6.85 -7.99 11.46
C PHE A 236 7.67 -9.15 10.89
N LYS A 237 7.94 -10.19 11.70
CA LYS A 237 8.73 -11.35 11.25
C LYS A 237 7.92 -12.30 10.34
N GLY A 238 8.57 -12.77 9.27
CA GLY A 238 8.01 -13.75 8.33
C GLY A 238 7.19 -13.18 7.15
N LEU A 239 7.29 -11.87 6.87
CA LEU A 239 6.69 -11.26 5.68
C LEU A 239 7.53 -11.53 4.41
N TRP A 240 7.59 -12.78 3.99
CA TRP A 240 8.44 -13.28 2.89
C TRP A 240 8.43 -12.42 1.62
N TRP A 241 7.29 -11.80 1.31
CA TRP A 241 7.06 -11.03 0.10
C TRP A 241 7.73 -9.65 0.13
N CYS A 242 7.92 -9.00 1.29
CA CYS A 242 8.56 -7.68 1.37
C CYS A 242 9.87 -7.64 2.16
N ASP A 243 10.18 -8.63 3.00
CA ASP A 243 11.28 -8.55 3.99
C ASP A 243 12.64 -8.15 3.37
N LYS A 244 12.96 -8.71 2.19
CA LYS A 244 14.17 -8.35 1.42
C LYS A 244 14.22 -6.87 1.00
N ARG A 245 13.12 -6.31 0.45
CA ARG A 245 13.06 -4.89 0.07
C ARG A 245 13.10 -4.00 1.30
N VAL A 246 12.33 -4.36 2.32
CA VAL A 246 12.23 -3.57 3.54
C VAL A 246 13.59 -3.49 4.24
N GLU A 247 14.34 -4.58 4.37
CA GLU A 247 15.70 -4.53 4.92
C GLU A 247 16.65 -3.73 4.02
N ARG A 248 16.74 -4.05 2.72
CA ARG A 248 17.70 -3.40 1.81
C ARG A 248 17.49 -1.89 1.78
N ASP A 249 16.25 -1.45 1.60
CA ASP A 249 15.92 -0.03 1.45
C ASP A 249 15.93 0.70 2.82
N TYR A 250 15.67 0.01 3.95
CA TYR A 250 15.91 0.55 5.30
C TYR A 250 17.39 0.82 5.55
N GLN A 251 18.25 -0.20 5.36
CA GLN A 251 19.68 -0.08 5.57
C GLN A 251 20.30 0.96 4.62
N ALA A 252 19.78 1.08 3.39
CA ALA A 252 20.22 2.09 2.44
C ALA A 252 19.91 3.52 2.90
N ILE A 253 18.68 3.79 3.35
CA ILE A 253 18.29 5.08 3.90
C ILE A 253 19.10 5.40 5.17
N LEU A 254 19.20 4.44 6.10
CA LEU A 254 19.93 4.64 7.35
C LEU A 254 21.42 4.92 7.11
N THR A 255 22.04 4.18 6.19
CA THR A 255 23.43 4.42 5.78
C THR A 255 23.58 5.79 5.13
N TRP A 256 22.66 6.20 4.26
CA TRP A 256 22.69 7.53 3.63
C TRP A 256 22.60 8.65 4.66
N LEU A 257 21.62 8.60 5.57
CA LEU A 257 21.42 9.62 6.62
C LEU A 257 22.64 9.75 7.55
N ARG A 258 23.29 8.63 7.90
CA ARG A 258 24.55 8.62 8.67
C ARG A 258 25.69 9.33 7.92
N HIS A 259 25.81 9.16 6.61
CA HIS A 259 26.82 9.86 5.80
C HIS A 259 26.61 11.37 5.73
N LEU A 260 25.37 11.85 5.85
CA LEU A 260 25.05 13.28 5.91
C LEU A 260 25.44 13.95 7.24
N ARG A 261 25.81 13.17 8.27
CA ARG A 261 26.29 13.67 9.58
C ARG A 261 25.36 14.72 10.20
N LEU A 262 24.05 14.46 10.14
CA LEU A 262 23.01 15.43 10.55
C LEU A 262 23.16 15.87 12.02
N ALA A 263 23.67 14.99 12.89
CA ALA A 263 23.94 15.28 14.28
C ALA A 263 25.20 16.15 14.54
N ASP A 264 26.14 16.21 13.59
CA ASP A 264 27.35 17.05 13.67
C ASP A 264 27.04 18.53 13.35
N ARG A 265 25.78 18.86 12.99
CA ARG A 265 25.35 20.24 12.67
C ARG A 265 25.45 21.16 13.89
N PRO A 266 25.89 22.43 13.71
CA PRO A 266 25.87 23.41 14.78
C PRO A 266 24.44 23.75 15.22
N SER A 267 24.31 24.35 16.40
CA SER A 267 23.05 24.73 17.05
C SER A 267 22.16 23.57 17.51
N ALA A 268 20.95 23.88 17.99
CA ALA A 268 19.95 22.90 18.40
C ALA A 268 19.46 22.00 17.25
N GLU A 269 19.77 22.30 15.98
CA GLU A 269 19.44 21.42 14.84
C GLU A 269 20.21 20.08 14.91
N GLY A 270 21.50 20.09 15.25
CA GLY A 270 22.28 18.85 15.38
C GLY A 270 21.80 17.96 16.51
N GLN A 271 21.44 18.55 17.67
CA GLN A 271 20.83 17.82 18.78
C GLN A 271 19.50 17.17 18.38
N LEU A 272 18.64 17.95 17.71
CA LEU A 272 17.35 17.50 17.19
C LEU A 272 17.51 16.34 16.19
N TRP A 273 18.47 16.41 15.27
CA TRP A 273 18.77 15.30 14.37
C TRP A 273 19.41 14.09 15.08
N GLY A 274 20.17 14.31 16.16
CA GLY A 274 20.69 13.22 17.00
C GLY A 274 19.57 12.38 17.63
N GLU A 275 18.54 13.04 18.18
CA GLU A 275 17.33 12.36 18.67
C GLU A 275 16.63 11.57 17.56
N MET A 276 16.42 12.20 16.39
CA MET A 276 15.77 11.56 15.24
C MET A 276 16.56 10.34 14.73
N MET A 277 17.90 10.43 14.68
CA MET A 277 18.76 9.33 14.25
C MET A 277 18.71 8.16 15.25
N ASN A 278 18.63 8.42 16.55
CA ASN A 278 18.38 7.38 17.55
C ASN A 278 16.98 6.75 17.38
N GLU A 279 15.93 7.55 17.15
CA GLU A 279 14.56 7.04 16.96
C GLU A 279 14.40 6.13 15.73
N ILE A 280 15.02 6.46 14.59
CA ILE A 280 14.97 5.59 13.39
C ILE A 280 15.75 4.30 13.58
N GLU A 281 16.91 4.34 14.26
CA GLU A 281 17.72 3.14 14.54
C GLU A 281 17.02 2.18 15.51
N LEU A 282 16.19 2.70 16.42
CA LEU A 282 15.37 1.91 17.33
C LEU A 282 14.04 1.43 16.72
N ALA A 283 13.58 1.99 15.60
CA ALA A 283 12.29 1.63 14.98
C ALA A 283 12.10 0.12 14.65
N PRO A 284 13.13 -0.65 14.23
CA PRO A 284 13.02 -2.11 14.07
C PRO A 284 12.82 -2.90 15.36
N VAL A 285 13.15 -2.31 16.51
CA VAL A 285 12.98 -2.89 17.83
C VAL A 285 11.56 -2.60 18.33
N SER A 286 10.95 -3.55 19.03
CA SER A 286 9.66 -3.37 19.70
C SER A 286 9.88 -3.04 21.17
N ASP A 287 9.05 -2.17 21.74
CA ASP A 287 9.22 -1.63 23.11
C ASP A 287 9.25 -2.77 24.17
N ARG A 288 8.51 -3.86 23.94
CA ARG A 288 8.60 -5.09 24.76
C ARG A 288 9.98 -5.74 24.75
N ILE A 289 10.70 -5.69 23.62
CA ILE A 289 12.06 -6.23 23.50
C ILE A 289 13.02 -5.33 24.28
N GLN A 290 12.87 -4.00 24.23
CA GLN A 290 13.66 -3.09 25.09
C GLN A 290 13.39 -3.34 26.58
N GLN A 291 12.12 -3.50 26.98
CA GLN A 291 11.73 -3.82 28.36
C GLN A 291 12.31 -5.16 28.82
N GLN A 292 12.22 -6.21 28.01
CA GLN A 292 12.85 -7.50 28.31
C GLN A 292 14.37 -7.36 28.44
N HIS A 293 15.04 -6.72 27.48
CA HIS A 293 16.50 -6.55 27.49
C HIS A 293 17.03 -5.63 28.61
N ALA A 294 16.16 -4.82 29.22
CA ALA A 294 16.44 -4.02 30.40
C ALA A 294 16.25 -4.82 31.70
N LEU A 295 15.22 -5.68 31.78
CA LEU A 295 15.04 -6.63 32.87
C LEU A 295 16.17 -7.67 32.91
N ASP A 296 16.52 -8.23 31.75
CA ASP A 296 17.63 -9.18 31.57
C ASP A 296 19.03 -8.55 31.80
N LYS A 297 19.10 -7.23 32.05
CA LYS A 297 20.30 -6.48 32.45
C LYS A 297 20.26 -5.98 33.90
N ALA A 298 19.16 -6.22 34.61
CA ALA A 298 18.95 -5.85 36.02
C ALA A 298 18.94 -7.09 36.95
N MET A 299 19.29 -8.26 36.39
CA MET A 299 19.51 -9.55 37.07
C MET A 299 20.96 -10.00 36.87
#